data_AF-A0A547PNA9-F1
#
_entry.id   AF-A0A547PNA9-F1
#
_cell.length_a   1.000
_cell.length_b   1.000
_cell.length_c   1.000
_cell.angle_alpha   90.00
_cell.angle_beta   90.00
_cell.angle_gamma   90.00
#
_symmetry.space_group_name_H-M   'P 1'
#
loop_
_entity.id
_entity.type
_entity.pdbx_description
1 polymer ?
#
loop_
_entity_poly.entity_id
_entity_poly.type
_entity_poly.pdbx_seq_one_letter_code
_entity_poly.pdbx_strand_id
1 'polypeptide(L)'
;MCRFLGNGAYDSAPPAATIQEAFGPDVEVIIPPPSNAVPGDCAIRNAHIQMIADHGRIAWQKATGYGQRFRGEAQIGRFKQVIGPALRGRKMEAQKLEIVIAVKALNRVTDLGRAAYRRVI
;
A
#
# COMPACT_ATOMS: atom_id res chain seq x y z
N MET A 1 -13.56 -10.24 -4.53
CA MET A 1 -12.34 -10.02 -5.34
C MET A 1 -11.25 -9.48 -4.43
N CYS A 2 -10.12 -10.19 -4.30
CA CYS A 2 -8.98 -9.78 -3.49
C CYS A 2 -8.11 -8.81 -4.30
N ARG A 3 -7.53 -7.78 -3.67
CA ARG A 3 -6.64 -6.83 -4.34
C ARG A 3 -5.27 -6.83 -3.67
N PHE A 4 -4.22 -6.85 -4.49
CA PHE A 4 -2.84 -6.71 -4.05
C PHE A 4 -2.28 -5.36 -4.53
N LEU A 5 -1.90 -4.49 -3.58
CA LEU A 5 -1.25 -3.22 -3.88
C LEU A 5 0.24 -3.31 -3.56
N GLY A 6 1.10 -3.18 -4.57
CA GLY A 6 2.55 -3.27 -4.41
C GLY A 6 3.28 -1.94 -4.63
N ASN A 7 4.49 -1.83 -4.10
CA ASN A 7 5.43 -0.78 -4.52
C ASN A 7 5.97 -1.06 -5.93
N GLY A 8 6.29 -0.03 -6.71
CA GLY A 8 6.86 -0.19 -8.06
C GLY A 8 8.18 -0.96 -8.11
N ALA A 9 8.92 -1.07 -6.98
CA ALA A 9 10.08 -1.96 -6.87
C ALA A 9 9.75 -3.44 -7.10
N TYR A 10 8.47 -3.81 -7.00
CA TYR A 10 7.97 -5.15 -7.29
C TYR A 10 7.39 -5.28 -8.72
N ASP A 11 7.61 -4.30 -9.61
CA ASP A 11 7.17 -4.34 -11.02
C ASP A 11 8.06 -5.24 -11.91
N SER A 12 8.44 -6.42 -11.43
CA SER A 12 9.10 -7.43 -12.27
C SER A 12 8.10 -8.49 -12.74
N ALA A 13 8.48 -9.32 -13.72
CA ALA A 13 7.63 -10.41 -14.19
C ALA A 13 7.31 -11.50 -13.13
N PRO A 14 8.25 -11.91 -12.23
CA PRO A 14 7.99 -12.98 -11.26
C PRO A 14 6.88 -12.70 -10.22
N PRO A 15 6.74 -11.48 -9.66
CA PRO A 15 5.76 -11.18 -8.62
C PRO A 15 4.29 -11.45 -8.97
N ALA A 16 3.84 -11.14 -10.19
CA ALA A 16 2.43 -11.33 -10.54
C ALA A 16 2.02 -12.81 -10.49
N ALA A 17 2.86 -13.70 -11.02
CA ALA A 17 2.65 -15.15 -10.97
C ALA A 17 2.70 -15.67 -9.53
N THR A 18 3.69 -15.25 -8.73
CA THR A 18 3.80 -15.66 -7.32
C THR A 18 2.59 -15.19 -6.50
N ILE A 19 2.06 -13.99 -6.76
CA ILE A 19 0.87 -13.48 -6.07
C ILE A 19 -0.36 -14.29 -6.48
N GLN A 20 -0.53 -14.62 -7.75
CA GLN A 20 -1.65 -15.45 -8.21
C GLN A 20 -1.56 -16.89 -7.69
N GLU A 21 -0.37 -17.46 -7.57
CA GLU A 21 -0.15 -18.78 -6.96
C GLU A 21 -0.55 -18.78 -5.47
N ALA A 22 -0.19 -17.73 -4.73
CA ALA A 22 -0.48 -17.64 -3.30
C ALA A 22 -1.95 -17.28 -2.98
N PHE A 23 -2.60 -16.45 -3.80
CA PHE A 23 -3.90 -15.86 -3.49
C PHE A 23 -5.01 -16.26 -4.48
N GLY A 24 -4.70 -17.07 -5.49
CA GLY A 24 -5.61 -17.50 -6.55
C GLY A 24 -5.58 -16.59 -7.79
N PRO A 25 -6.12 -17.07 -8.93
CA PRO A 25 -6.06 -16.35 -10.20
C PRO A 25 -6.86 -15.04 -10.21
N ASP A 26 -7.87 -14.93 -9.34
CA ASP A 26 -8.80 -13.79 -9.26
C ASP A 26 -8.26 -12.60 -8.46
N VAL A 27 -7.02 -12.68 -7.95
CA VAL A 27 -6.38 -11.55 -7.27
C VAL A 27 -6.03 -10.45 -8.28
N GLU A 28 -6.51 -9.25 -8.01
CA GLU A 28 -6.16 -8.07 -8.80
C GLU A 28 -4.79 -7.55 -8.37
N VAL A 29 -3.78 -7.70 -9.23
CA VAL A 29 -2.41 -7.23 -8.95
C VAL A 29 -2.22 -5.81 -9.48
N ILE A 30 -2.06 -4.85 -8.56
CA ILE A 30 -1.89 -3.43 -8.87
C ILE A 30 -0.52 -2.99 -8.37
N ILE A 31 0.43 -2.99 -9.28
CA ILE A 31 1.82 -2.55 -9.06
C ILE A 31 2.13 -1.49 -10.11
N PRO A 32 2.60 -0.30 -9.72
CA PRO A 32 2.84 0.76 -10.67
C PRO A 32 4.15 0.51 -11.41
N PRO A 33 4.15 0.42 -12.75
CA PRO A 33 5.39 0.23 -13.50
C PRO A 33 6.32 1.46 -13.38
N PRO A 34 7.65 1.32 -13.54
CA PRO A 34 8.54 2.48 -13.61
C PRO A 34 8.24 3.33 -14.86
N SER A 35 8.69 4.58 -14.88
CA SER A 35 8.40 5.51 -15.98
C SER A 35 8.99 5.08 -17.33
N ASN A 36 10.04 4.27 -17.31
CA ASN A 36 10.71 3.72 -18.48
C ASN A 36 10.28 2.27 -18.79
N ALA A 37 9.17 1.81 -18.23
CA ALA A 37 8.69 0.45 -18.44
C ALA A 37 8.31 0.21 -19.91
N VAL A 38 8.83 -0.88 -20.47
CA VAL A 38 8.43 -1.40 -21.79
C VAL A 38 7.60 -2.68 -21.63
N PRO A 39 6.66 -2.99 -22.55
CA PRO A 39 5.93 -4.25 -22.54
C PRO A 39 6.86 -5.48 -22.56
N GLY A 40 6.43 -6.58 -21.94
CA GLY A 40 7.14 -7.87 -21.91
C GLY A 40 6.17 -9.04 -21.80
N ASP A 41 6.56 -10.15 -21.17
CA ASP A 41 5.73 -11.38 -21.16
C ASP A 41 4.59 -11.38 -20.13
N CYS A 42 4.53 -10.37 -19.25
CA CYS A 42 3.50 -10.28 -18.21
C CYS A 42 2.30 -9.44 -18.68
N ALA A 43 1.18 -10.11 -19.02
CA ALA A 43 -0.04 -9.46 -19.53
C ALA A 43 -0.61 -8.41 -18.56
N ILE A 44 -0.62 -8.69 -17.25
CA ILE A 44 -1.11 -7.74 -16.22
C ILE A 44 -0.27 -6.46 -16.23
N ARG A 45 1.06 -6.61 -16.27
CA ARG A 45 1.98 -5.48 -16.32
C ARG A 45 1.80 -4.69 -17.62
N ASN A 46 1.66 -5.36 -18.76
CA ASN A 46 1.44 -4.72 -20.04
C ASN A 46 0.14 -3.91 -20.07
N ALA A 47 -0.94 -4.42 -19.46
CA ALA A 47 -2.20 -3.69 -19.33
C ALA A 47 -2.03 -2.39 -18.52
N HIS A 48 -1.28 -2.43 -17.41
CA HIS A 48 -0.97 -1.21 -16.63
C HIS A 48 -0.12 -0.22 -17.42
N ILE A 49 0.89 -0.69 -18.16
CA ILE A 49 1.73 0.15 -19.03
C ILE A 49 0.86 0.85 -20.09
N GLN A 50 0.02 0.09 -20.79
CA GLN A 50 -0.86 0.61 -21.84
C GLN A 50 -1.83 1.65 -21.28
N MET A 51 -2.49 1.34 -20.15
CA MET A 51 -3.41 2.27 -19.51
C MET A 51 -2.74 3.58 -19.08
N ILE A 52 -1.48 3.50 -18.61
CA ILE A 52 -0.69 4.70 -18.26
C ILE A 52 -0.31 5.48 -19.52
N ALA A 53 0.02 4.80 -20.62
CA ALA A 53 0.32 5.47 -21.89
C ALA A 53 -0.91 6.20 -22.46
N ASP A 54 -2.09 5.57 -22.38
CA ASP A 54 -3.33 6.12 -22.97
C ASP A 54 -3.97 7.23 -22.13
N HIS A 55 -3.87 7.14 -20.79
CA HIS A 55 -4.63 8.00 -19.88
C HIS A 55 -3.77 8.77 -18.88
N GLY A 56 -2.47 8.47 -18.82
CA GLY A 56 -1.55 9.05 -17.86
C GLY A 56 -1.59 8.38 -16.47
N ARG A 57 -0.50 8.59 -15.72
CA ARG A 57 -0.25 7.98 -14.39
C ARG A 57 -1.34 8.28 -13.36
N ILE A 58 -1.84 9.52 -13.33
CA ILE A 58 -2.83 9.96 -12.32
C ILE A 58 -4.19 9.32 -12.59
N ALA A 59 -4.61 9.24 -13.85
CA ALA A 59 -5.85 8.57 -14.23
C ALA A 59 -5.79 7.07 -13.89
N TRP A 60 -4.66 6.43 -14.21
CA TRP A 60 -4.38 5.05 -13.82
C TRP A 60 -4.48 4.83 -12.30
N GLN A 61 -3.87 5.70 -11.48
CA GLN A 61 -3.96 5.60 -10.02
C GLN A 61 -5.40 5.72 -9.50
N LYS A 62 -6.21 6.58 -10.11
CA LYS A 62 -7.62 6.78 -9.74
C LYS A 62 -8.46 5.55 -10.12
N ALA A 63 -8.26 5.01 -11.33
CA ALA A 63 -9.01 3.87 -11.82
C ALA A 63 -8.68 2.57 -11.08
N THR A 64 -7.40 2.33 -10.77
CA THR A 64 -6.96 1.15 -10.00
C THR A 64 -7.15 1.30 -8.49
N GLY A 65 -7.44 2.50 -7.99
CA GLY A 65 -7.51 2.77 -6.57
C GLY A 65 -6.15 2.71 -5.85
N TYR A 66 -5.04 2.80 -6.59
CA TYR A 66 -3.68 2.74 -6.04
C TYR A 66 -3.42 3.78 -4.94
N GLY A 67 -4.15 4.90 -4.95
CA GLY A 67 -4.09 5.93 -3.92
C GLY A 67 -4.38 5.44 -2.49
N GLN A 68 -5.00 4.26 -2.32
CA GLN A 68 -5.23 3.67 -1.00
C GLN A 68 -3.93 3.35 -0.25
N ARG A 69 -2.83 3.08 -0.96
CA ARG A 69 -1.52 2.83 -0.37
C ARG A 69 -1.04 4.00 0.51
N PHE A 70 -1.27 5.23 0.06
CA PHE A 70 -0.91 6.44 0.80
C PHE A 70 -1.57 6.49 2.19
N ARG A 71 -2.80 5.96 2.32
CA ARG A 71 -3.50 5.91 3.62
C ARG A 71 -2.83 4.95 4.60
N GLY A 72 -2.40 3.79 4.11
CA GLY A 72 -1.65 2.82 4.92
C GLY A 72 -0.31 3.40 5.38
N GLU A 73 0.44 4.02 4.47
CA GLU A 73 1.70 4.69 4.79
C GLU A 73 1.51 5.83 5.79
N ALA A 74 0.47 6.65 5.63
CA ALA A 74 0.13 7.70 6.57
C ALA A 74 -0.21 7.16 7.97
N GLN A 75 -0.92 6.03 8.08
CA GLN A 75 -1.18 5.39 9.37
C GLN A 75 0.10 4.89 10.04
N ILE A 76 1.00 4.26 9.28
CA ILE A 76 2.31 3.82 9.81
C ILE A 76 3.18 5.02 10.21
N GLY A 77 3.16 6.10 9.43
CA GLY A 77 3.82 7.36 9.78
C GLY A 77 3.31 7.91 11.11
N ARG A 78 1.97 7.99 11.28
CA ARG A 78 1.33 8.41 12.53
C ARG A 78 1.69 7.49 13.70
N PHE A 79 1.71 6.18 13.48
CA PHE A 79 2.13 5.22 14.50
C PHE A 79 3.54 5.55 15.00
N LYS A 80 4.49 5.72 14.07
CA LYS A 80 5.89 6.02 14.42
C LYS A 80 6.06 7.38 15.11
N GLN A 81 5.26 8.37 14.72
CA GLN A 81 5.30 9.71 15.33
C GLN A 81 4.76 9.73 16.77
N VAL A 82 3.67 8.99 17.05
CA VAL A 82 2.98 9.04 18.35
C VAL A 82 3.51 8.00 19.32
N ILE A 83 3.76 6.78 18.85
CA ILE A 83 4.17 5.64 19.68
C ILE A 83 5.70 5.54 19.71
N GLY A 84 6.34 5.71 18.56
CA GLY A 84 7.78 5.65 18.40
C GLY A 84 8.23 4.75 17.25
N PRO A 85 9.51 4.86 16.84
CA PRO A 85 10.03 4.14 15.68
C PRO A 85 10.41 2.68 15.96
N ALA A 86 10.41 2.23 17.22
CA ALA A 86 10.90 0.92 17.63
C ALA A 86 9.98 0.27 18.68
N LEU A 87 9.97 -1.07 18.70
CA LEU A 87 9.28 -1.89 19.69
C LEU A 87 10.21 -2.15 20.88
N ARG A 88 9.66 -2.18 22.09
CA ARG A 88 10.41 -2.42 23.33
C ARG A 88 10.48 -3.91 23.68
N GLY A 89 9.49 -4.69 23.25
CA GLY A 89 9.46 -6.14 23.47
C GLY A 89 10.68 -6.85 22.85
N ARG A 90 11.39 -7.67 23.63
CA ARG A 90 12.50 -8.50 23.14
C ARG A 90 12.06 -9.88 22.62
N LYS A 91 10.81 -10.26 22.86
CA LYS A 91 10.20 -11.52 22.40
C LYS A 91 9.11 -11.20 21.37
N MET A 92 8.97 -12.02 20.33
CA MET A 92 7.96 -11.85 19.28
C MET A 92 6.54 -11.69 19.84
N GLU A 93 6.16 -12.50 20.84
CA GLU A 93 4.83 -12.41 21.46
C GLU A 93 4.60 -11.08 22.18
N ALA A 94 5.64 -10.55 22.84
CA ALA A 94 5.58 -9.23 23.47
C ALA A 94 5.47 -8.11 22.42
N GLN A 95 6.19 -8.23 21.30
CA GLN A 95 6.13 -7.28 20.17
C GLN A 95 4.74 -7.27 19.52
N LYS A 96 4.13 -8.44 19.29
CA LYS A 96 2.76 -8.54 18.77
C LYS A 96 1.76 -7.84 19.71
N LEU A 97 1.85 -8.12 21.01
CA LEU A 97 0.97 -7.50 22.00
C LEU A 97 1.15 -5.98 22.08
N GLU A 98 2.41 -5.51 22.05
CA GLU A 98 2.76 -4.09 22.03
C GLU A 98 2.11 -3.37 20.84
N ILE A 99 2.20 -3.95 19.64
CA ILE A 99 1.57 -3.40 18.43
C ILE A 99 0.04 -3.35 18.60
N VAL A 100 -0.59 -4.44 19.06
CA VAL A 100 -2.04 -4.50 19.23
C VAL A 100 -2.54 -3.43 20.21
N ILE A 101 -1.85 -3.25 21.34
CA ILE A 101 -2.19 -2.22 22.33
C ILE A 101 -2.01 -0.82 21.73
N ALA A 102 -0.86 -0.56 21.09
CA ALA A 102 -0.56 0.73 20.49
C ALA A 102 -1.56 1.14 19.40
N VAL A 103 -1.97 0.20 18.53
CA VAL A 103 -3.00 0.44 17.51
C VAL A 103 -4.36 0.72 18.15
N LYS A 104 -4.76 -0.05 19.18
CA LYS A 104 -6.01 0.22 19.92
C LYS A 104 -6.01 1.61 20.56
N ALA A 105 -4.89 2.02 21.16
CA ALA A 105 -4.73 3.36 21.73
C ALA A 105 -4.83 4.45 20.65
N LEU A 106 -4.16 4.29 19.51
CA LEU A 106 -4.25 5.24 18.38
C LEU A 106 -5.65 5.36 17.80
N ASN A 107 -6.37 4.25 17.68
CA ASN A 107 -7.76 4.27 17.23
C ASN A 107 -8.62 5.04 18.24
N ARG A 108 -8.45 4.78 19.54
CA ARG A 108 -9.17 5.50 20.59
C ARG A 108 -8.91 7.01 20.56
N VAL A 109 -7.66 7.44 20.35
CA VAL A 109 -7.31 8.86 20.17
C VAL A 109 -8.03 9.46 18.95
N THR A 110 -8.22 8.68 17.89
CA THR A 110 -8.95 9.14 16.69
C THR A 110 -10.42 9.41 17.01
N ASP A 111 -11.05 8.54 17.81
CA ASP A 111 -12.45 8.67 18.21
C ASP A 111 -12.68 9.86 19.16
N LEU A 112 -11.70 10.17 20.01
CA LEU A 112 -11.76 11.29 20.95
C LEU A 112 -11.62 12.67 20.28
N GLY A 113 -11.25 12.69 19.00
CA GLY A 113 -11.11 13.89 18.21
C GLY A 113 -9.69 14.08 17.68
N ARG A 114 -9.61 14.67 16.49
CA ARG A 114 -8.36 15.02 15.82
C ARG A 114 -8.29 16.53 15.64
N ALA A 115 -7.09 17.10 15.76
CA ALA A 115 -6.87 18.49 15.36
C ALA A 115 -7.27 18.68 13.88
N ALA A 116 -8.09 19.69 13.61
CA ALA A 116 -8.49 20.02 12.25
C ALA A 116 -7.40 20.88 11.60
N TYR A 117 -6.64 20.29 10.68
CA TYR A 117 -5.69 21.04 9.86
C TYR A 117 -6.38 21.55 8.61
N ARG A 118 -6.40 22.86 8.42
CA ARG A 118 -6.84 23.51 7.18
C ARG A 118 -5.62 24.04 6.45
N ARG A 119 -5.59 23.84 5.13
CA ARG A 119 -4.62 24.48 4.27
C ARG A 119 -4.98 25.96 4.21
N VAL A 120 -4.06 26.82 4.62
CA VAL A 120 -4.17 28.27 4.34
C VAL A 120 -4.00 28.42 2.83
N ILE A 121 -5.01 28.97 2.17
CA ILE A 121 -5.01 29.30 0.75
C ILE A 121 -4.60 30.76 0.62
#